data_AF-A0A959CDD2-F1
#
_entry.id   AF-A0A959CDD2-F1
#
_cell.length_a   1.000
_cell.length_b   1.000
_cell.length_c   1.000
_cell.angle_alpha   90.00
_cell.angle_beta   90.00
_cell.angle_gamma   90.00
#
_symmetry.space_group_name_H-M   'P 1'
#
loop_
_entity.id
_entity.type
_entity.pdbx_description
1 polymer ?
#
loop_
_entity_poly.entity_id
_entity_poly.type
_entity_poly.pdbx_seq_one_letter_code
_entity_poly.pdbx_strand_id
1 'polypeptide(L)'
;MRNLLTLSLALWITTSIAQNLYFPPREGTEWARLAPEELGWCRDKVDSLVQFAEEKNSKAFLILKDGRIVVEEYFGTFTQDSLWYWASAGKSLMGAVIGLAQEDGYLSIEGPTRDYLGDGWTDCPPEEEQRITIRHQISMATGLDDSVEPPGSVINCFDPECFRCLAEPGTRWAYHNSAYRIVQDVLETAAGVNKNIYTRTRLGNSIGMDGFWFNYIYFSRARDMARFGLFILARGTWDGQAILSDTAYFNAMVNSSQPMNPSYGYLWWLNGKASYMLPGLQFSFDGSLIPEAPADLIAALGKDDQKIYVVPSLGLVVVRQGESAGGVAPAASSFDNQLWQRIMDLECVTATQAAGSRLPSLEVFPNPAGEMLRIAASHPIRQLRVLDSGGRVVRKLAGSATVRQEVTLPGLAAGLYFLQVVTEAGVVAERVVVGR
;
A
#
# COMPACT_ATOMS: atom_id res chain seq x y z
N MET A 1 -25.00 10.09 57.40
CA MET A 1 -23.81 10.80 56.90
C MET A 1 -23.34 10.05 55.67
N ARG A 2 -23.48 10.66 54.49
CA ARG A 2 -23.19 10.03 53.19
C ARG A 2 -22.12 10.87 52.51
N ASN A 3 -20.89 10.35 52.44
CA ASN A 3 -19.74 11.04 51.87
C ASN A 3 -19.89 11.15 50.35
N LEU A 4 -19.85 12.38 49.83
CA LEU A 4 -19.69 12.68 48.41
C LEU A 4 -18.20 12.86 48.12
N LEU A 5 -17.61 11.94 47.36
CA LEU A 5 -16.30 12.12 46.73
C LEU A 5 -16.50 12.89 45.41
N THR A 6 -15.96 14.10 45.33
CA THR A 6 -15.81 14.85 44.09
C THR A 6 -14.59 14.34 43.33
N LEU A 7 -14.83 13.69 42.19
CA LEU A 7 -13.80 13.27 41.25
C LEU A 7 -13.49 14.43 40.30
N SER A 8 -12.34 15.08 40.45
CA SER A 8 -11.86 16.09 39.51
C SER A 8 -11.21 15.40 38.30
N LEU A 9 -11.89 15.45 37.15
CA LEU A 9 -11.41 14.93 35.88
C LEU A 9 -10.41 15.91 35.27
N ALA A 10 -9.12 15.57 35.26
CA ALA A 10 -8.10 16.34 34.55
C ALA A 10 -8.22 16.06 33.04
N LEU A 11 -8.65 17.07 32.29
CA LEU A 11 -8.74 17.02 30.83
C LEU A 11 -7.33 17.22 30.26
N TRP A 12 -6.72 16.14 29.76
CA TRP A 12 -5.45 16.22 29.03
C TRP A 12 -5.75 16.76 27.63
N ILE A 13 -5.50 18.06 27.43
CA ILE A 13 -5.54 18.66 26.10
C ILE A 13 -4.30 18.18 25.35
N THR A 14 -4.46 17.16 24.51
CA THR A 14 -3.46 16.83 23.49
C THR A 14 -3.47 17.95 22.47
N THR A 15 -2.49 18.85 22.52
CA THR A 15 -2.25 19.83 21.45
C THR A 15 -1.83 19.05 20.20
N SER A 16 -2.73 18.91 19.22
CA SER A 16 -2.34 18.43 17.90
C SER A 16 -1.48 19.51 17.26
N ILE A 17 -0.19 19.25 17.09
CA ILE A 17 0.64 20.08 16.23
C ILE A 17 0.08 19.86 14.82
N ALA A 18 -0.62 20.87 14.28
CA ALA A 18 -1.02 20.85 12.88
C ALA A 18 0.26 20.79 12.05
N GLN A 19 0.45 19.67 11.34
CA GLN A 19 1.58 19.47 10.46
C GLN A 19 1.53 20.54 9.37
N ASN A 20 2.56 21.40 9.33
CA ASN A 20 2.60 22.51 8.38
C ASN A 20 3.10 22.01 7.02
N LEU A 21 2.20 21.36 6.27
CA LEU A 21 2.49 20.83 4.94
C LEU A 21 2.79 21.97 3.96
N TYR A 22 3.82 21.78 3.14
CA TYR A 22 4.08 22.62 1.97
C TYR A 22 3.29 22.10 0.78
N PHE A 23 2.63 23.00 0.04
CA PHE A 23 1.99 22.69 -1.23
C PHE A 23 2.75 23.39 -2.36
N PRO A 24 3.22 22.66 -3.40
CA PRO A 24 3.85 23.31 -4.54
C PRO A 24 2.83 24.17 -5.31
N PRO A 25 3.30 25.21 -6.03
CA PRO A 25 2.47 25.92 -6.99
C PRO A 25 1.75 24.98 -7.96
N ARG A 26 0.52 25.33 -8.32
CA ARG A 26 -0.32 24.56 -9.25
C ARG A 26 0.21 24.62 -10.69
N GLU A 27 0.99 25.64 -11.00
CA GLU A 27 1.60 25.88 -12.31
C GLU A 27 3.12 25.99 -12.17
N GLY A 28 3.83 25.72 -13.27
CA GLY A 28 5.29 25.76 -13.31
C GLY A 28 5.97 24.51 -12.75
N THR A 29 7.28 24.61 -12.55
CA THR A 29 8.15 23.48 -12.15
C THR A 29 8.82 23.71 -10.80
N GLU A 30 8.49 24.78 -10.09
CA GLU A 30 9.06 25.04 -8.77
C GLU A 30 8.45 24.10 -7.72
N TRP A 31 9.31 23.46 -6.95
CA TRP A 31 8.90 22.65 -5.80
C TRP A 31 9.99 22.75 -4.74
N ALA A 32 9.63 23.26 -3.56
CA ALA A 32 10.56 23.40 -2.45
C ALA A 32 11.21 22.05 -2.09
N ARG A 33 12.51 22.12 -1.78
CA ARG A 33 13.34 20.97 -1.41
C ARG A 33 13.75 21.07 0.06
N LEU A 34 14.04 19.92 0.66
CA LEU A 34 14.74 19.79 1.94
C LEU A 34 15.98 18.94 1.72
N ALA A 35 17.11 19.36 2.27
CA ALA A 35 18.31 18.53 2.25
C ALA A 35 18.12 17.34 3.21
N PRO A 36 18.55 16.12 2.86
CA PRO A 36 18.44 14.97 3.76
C PRO A 36 19.04 15.21 5.15
N GLU A 37 20.12 15.98 5.24
CA GLU A 37 20.81 16.32 6.48
C GLU A 37 19.93 17.14 7.44
N GLU A 38 18.98 17.94 6.92
CA GLU A 38 18.01 18.68 7.74
C GLU A 38 17.02 17.74 8.45
N LEU A 39 16.88 16.51 7.95
CA LEU A 39 16.07 15.44 8.55
C LEU A 39 16.90 14.50 9.44
N GLY A 40 18.20 14.78 9.59
CA GLY A 40 19.13 13.86 10.25
C GLY A 40 19.41 12.59 9.44
N TRP A 41 19.10 12.58 8.13
CA TRP A 41 19.36 11.45 7.26
C TRP A 41 20.80 11.45 6.78
N CYS A 42 21.40 10.26 6.78
CA CYS A 42 22.75 10.01 6.35
C CYS A 42 22.82 9.94 4.82
N ARG A 43 23.62 10.84 4.24
CA ARG A 43 23.72 11.01 2.79
C ARG A 43 24.12 9.72 2.08
N ASP A 44 25.06 8.97 2.62
CA ASP A 44 25.49 7.66 2.10
C ASP A 44 24.36 6.63 2.08
N LYS A 45 23.47 6.65 3.08
CA LYS A 45 22.28 5.80 3.13
C LYS A 45 21.22 6.24 2.12
N VAL A 46 21.04 7.54 1.91
CA VAL A 46 20.16 8.09 0.87
C VAL A 46 20.68 7.71 -0.52
N ASP A 47 21.98 7.88 -0.76
CA ASP A 47 22.63 7.49 -2.02
C ASP A 47 22.46 5.97 -2.27
N SER A 48 22.62 5.14 -1.23
CA SER A 48 22.37 3.69 -1.32
C SER A 48 20.90 3.36 -1.61
N LEU A 49 19.94 4.11 -1.06
CA LEU A 49 18.52 3.96 -1.35
C LEU A 49 18.21 4.32 -2.81
N VAL A 50 18.77 5.41 -3.32
CA VAL A 50 18.63 5.84 -4.72
C VAL A 50 19.23 4.79 -5.66
N GLN A 51 20.44 4.30 -5.36
CA GLN A 51 21.08 3.23 -6.12
C GLN A 51 20.21 1.96 -6.13
N PHE A 52 19.66 1.57 -4.98
CA PHE A 52 18.73 0.44 -4.91
C PHE A 52 17.51 0.66 -5.81
N ALA A 53 16.94 1.86 -5.84
CA ALA A 53 15.82 2.17 -6.73
C ALA A 53 16.21 2.01 -8.21
N GLU A 54 17.41 2.46 -8.61
CA GLU A 54 17.95 2.29 -9.97
C GLU A 54 18.13 0.81 -10.32
N GLU A 55 18.80 0.03 -9.47
CA GLU A 55 19.02 -1.42 -9.63
C GLU A 55 17.71 -2.21 -9.74
N LYS A 56 16.63 -1.63 -9.20
CA LYS A 56 15.27 -2.15 -9.26
C LYS A 56 14.46 -1.58 -10.43
N ASN A 57 15.12 -1.16 -11.51
CA ASN A 57 14.50 -0.70 -12.76
C ASN A 57 13.54 0.48 -12.59
N SER A 58 13.79 1.35 -11.60
CA SER A 58 13.03 2.60 -11.47
C SER A 58 13.34 3.53 -12.65
N LYS A 59 12.34 4.30 -13.08
CA LYS A 59 12.46 5.39 -14.06
C LYS A 59 12.35 6.75 -13.40
N ALA A 60 11.53 6.85 -12.35
CA ALA A 60 11.48 8.00 -11.46
C ALA A 60 11.26 7.53 -10.02
N PHE A 61 11.96 8.15 -9.07
CA PHE A 61 11.82 7.89 -7.64
C PHE A 61 11.83 9.21 -6.87
N LEU A 62 10.75 9.44 -6.11
CA LEU A 62 10.58 10.67 -5.33
C LEU A 62 10.25 10.34 -3.87
N ILE A 63 10.82 11.11 -2.94
CA ILE A 63 10.44 11.13 -1.53
C ILE A 63 10.10 12.56 -1.15
N LEU A 64 8.88 12.78 -0.68
CA LEU A 64 8.46 14.02 -0.06
C LEU A 64 8.45 13.89 1.46
N LYS A 65 8.89 14.93 2.16
CA LYS A 65 8.71 15.13 3.59
C LYS A 65 7.94 16.42 3.82
N ASP A 66 6.77 16.32 4.46
CA ASP A 66 5.87 17.43 4.74
C ASP A 66 5.57 18.27 3.48
N GLY A 67 5.42 17.57 2.35
CA GLY A 67 5.16 18.16 1.03
C GLY A 67 6.37 18.74 0.30
N ARG A 68 7.57 18.76 0.89
CA ARG A 68 8.82 19.20 0.23
C ARG A 68 9.59 18.01 -0.33
N ILE A 69 10.25 18.18 -1.46
CA ILE A 69 11.06 17.13 -2.09
C ILE A 69 12.35 16.92 -1.29
N VAL A 70 12.61 15.69 -0.86
CA VAL A 70 13.89 15.29 -0.26
C VAL A 70 14.74 14.52 -1.27
N VAL A 71 14.11 13.61 -2.01
CA VAL A 71 14.71 12.83 -3.09
C VAL A 71 13.86 13.03 -4.33
N GLU A 72 14.50 13.29 -5.46
CA GLU A 72 13.88 13.32 -6.78
C GLU A 72 14.91 12.91 -7.82
N GLU A 73 14.79 11.68 -8.29
CA GLU A 73 15.72 11.08 -9.22
C GLU A 73 14.98 10.51 -10.43
N TYR A 74 15.60 10.71 -11.60
CA TYR A 74 15.12 10.21 -12.88
C TYR A 74 16.25 9.40 -13.53
N PHE A 75 15.94 8.17 -13.93
CA PHE A 75 16.96 7.21 -14.35
C PHE A 75 16.94 6.97 -15.86
N GLY A 76 18.09 6.64 -16.43
CA GLY A 76 18.23 6.40 -17.87
C GLY A 76 17.87 7.64 -18.70
N THR A 77 16.89 7.52 -19.59
CA THR A 77 16.42 8.62 -20.44
C THR A 77 15.22 9.37 -19.86
N PHE A 78 14.75 9.00 -18.66
CA PHE A 78 13.62 9.69 -18.03
C PHE A 78 14.03 11.07 -17.55
N THR A 79 13.06 11.98 -17.59
CA THR A 79 13.16 13.35 -17.12
C THR A 79 11.92 13.70 -16.30
N GLN A 80 11.95 14.87 -15.68
CA GLN A 80 10.80 15.43 -14.97
C GLN A 80 9.50 15.46 -15.79
N ASP A 81 9.61 15.60 -17.12
CA ASP A 81 8.47 15.73 -18.03
C ASP A 81 8.05 14.41 -18.68
N SER A 82 8.73 13.30 -18.35
CA SER A 82 8.41 11.98 -18.88
C SER A 82 7.09 11.47 -18.32
N LEU A 83 6.21 11.01 -19.21
CA LEU A 83 4.94 10.38 -18.86
C LEU A 83 5.12 8.87 -18.68
N TRP A 84 4.46 8.32 -17.65
CA TRP A 84 4.44 6.88 -17.41
C TRP A 84 3.07 6.43 -16.90
N TYR A 85 2.75 5.15 -17.15
CA TYR A 85 1.50 4.55 -16.71
C TYR A 85 1.55 4.21 -15.21
N TRP A 86 0.40 4.32 -14.52
CA TRP A 86 0.28 4.00 -13.09
C TRP A 86 -0.13 2.55 -12.83
N ALA A 87 -0.48 1.81 -13.89
CA ALA A 87 -1.10 0.49 -13.79
C ALA A 87 -2.25 0.51 -12.77
N SER A 88 -2.27 -0.45 -11.83
CA SER A 88 -3.29 -0.51 -10.78
C SER A 88 -3.15 0.55 -9.68
N ALA A 89 -2.04 1.29 -9.58
CA ALA A 89 -1.98 2.43 -8.66
C ALA A 89 -3.01 3.52 -9.04
N GLY A 90 -3.41 3.58 -10.30
CA GLY A 90 -4.52 4.43 -10.76
C GLY A 90 -5.87 4.11 -10.10
N LYS A 91 -6.08 2.89 -9.58
CA LYS A 91 -7.31 2.54 -8.85
C LYS A 91 -7.52 3.46 -7.64
N SER A 92 -6.46 3.76 -6.90
CA SER A 92 -6.50 4.62 -5.73
C SER A 92 -6.85 6.07 -6.09
N LEU A 93 -6.42 6.55 -7.26
CA LEU A 93 -6.88 7.82 -7.83
C LEU A 93 -8.38 7.79 -8.14
N MET A 94 -8.86 6.74 -8.80
CA MET A 94 -10.29 6.58 -9.08
C MET A 94 -11.12 6.48 -7.80
N GLY A 95 -10.62 5.85 -6.73
CA GLY A 95 -11.27 5.83 -5.42
C GLY A 95 -11.50 7.23 -4.85
N ALA A 96 -10.53 8.14 -4.99
CA ALA A 96 -10.72 9.54 -4.61
C ALA A 96 -11.70 10.28 -5.54
N VAL A 97 -11.62 10.03 -6.85
CA VAL A 97 -12.51 10.64 -7.85
C VAL A 97 -13.97 10.23 -7.66
N ILE A 98 -14.25 8.97 -7.29
CA ILE A 98 -15.61 8.52 -6.94
C ILE A 98 -16.12 9.21 -5.67
N GLY A 99 -15.25 9.47 -4.71
CA GLY A 99 -15.60 10.28 -3.52
C GLY A 99 -16.01 11.71 -3.88
N LEU A 100 -15.29 12.33 -4.82
CA LEU A 100 -15.65 13.65 -5.34
C LEU A 100 -16.99 13.59 -6.09
N ALA A 101 -17.25 12.55 -6.88
CA ALA A 101 -18.53 12.37 -7.58
C ALA A 101 -19.70 12.14 -6.63
N GLN A 102 -19.46 11.45 -5.51
CA GLN A 102 -20.45 11.32 -4.44
C GLN A 102 -20.73 12.68 -3.78
N GLU A 103 -19.68 13.42 -3.41
CA GLU A 103 -19.80 14.74 -2.80
C GLU A 103 -20.53 15.74 -3.71
N ASP A 104 -20.27 15.68 -5.01
CA ASP A 104 -20.96 16.49 -6.02
C ASP A 104 -22.42 16.05 -6.23
N GLY A 105 -22.85 14.93 -5.65
CA GLY A 105 -24.21 14.40 -5.75
C GLY A 105 -24.51 13.68 -7.06
N TYR A 106 -23.50 13.34 -7.86
CA TYR A 106 -23.67 12.60 -9.11
C TYR A 106 -23.97 11.12 -8.89
N LEU A 107 -23.43 10.55 -7.81
CA LEU A 107 -23.68 9.17 -7.43
C LEU A 107 -23.76 8.97 -5.92
N SER A 108 -24.27 7.82 -5.51
CA SER A 108 -24.15 7.32 -4.13
C SER A 108 -23.42 6.00 -4.18
N ILE A 109 -22.38 5.80 -3.36
CA ILE A 109 -21.69 4.51 -3.36
C ILE A 109 -22.55 3.37 -2.78
N GLU A 110 -23.61 3.69 -2.02
CA GLU A 110 -24.62 2.72 -1.61
C GLU A 110 -25.63 2.39 -2.72
N GLY A 111 -25.62 3.18 -3.79
CA GLY A 111 -26.48 3.02 -4.94
C GLY A 111 -26.15 1.74 -5.72
N PRO A 112 -27.17 1.07 -6.28
CA PRO A 112 -27.00 -0.02 -7.24
C PRO A 112 -26.18 0.41 -8.45
N THR A 113 -25.22 -0.40 -8.87
CA THR A 113 -24.41 -0.13 -10.07
C THR A 113 -25.27 -0.06 -11.35
N ARG A 114 -26.35 -0.85 -11.41
CA ARG A 114 -27.29 -0.89 -12.54
C ARG A 114 -28.00 0.43 -12.80
N ASP A 115 -28.10 1.32 -11.80
CA ASP A 115 -28.70 2.64 -11.98
C ASP A 115 -27.93 3.49 -13.03
N TYR A 116 -26.67 3.13 -13.29
CA TYR A 116 -25.78 3.81 -14.23
C TYR A 116 -25.43 2.98 -15.47
N LEU A 117 -25.39 1.66 -15.34
CA LEU A 117 -25.02 0.77 -16.44
C LEU A 117 -26.23 0.18 -17.19
N GLY A 118 -27.43 0.29 -16.60
CA GLY A 118 -28.63 -0.38 -17.09
C GLY A 118 -28.73 -1.83 -16.60
N ASP A 119 -29.84 -2.45 -16.95
CA ASP A 119 -30.15 -3.84 -16.60
C ASP A 119 -29.33 -4.82 -17.44
N GLY A 120 -28.91 -5.94 -16.84
CA GLY A 120 -28.17 -6.99 -17.54
C GLY A 120 -26.74 -6.57 -17.87
N TRP A 121 -26.13 -5.72 -17.04
CA TRP A 121 -24.69 -5.44 -17.11
C TRP A 121 -23.85 -6.59 -16.55
N THR A 122 -24.49 -7.55 -15.90
CA THR A 122 -23.94 -8.83 -15.44
C THR A 122 -24.76 -10.01 -15.96
N ASP A 123 -24.21 -11.23 -15.88
CA ASP A 123 -24.95 -12.50 -16.11
C ASP A 123 -25.63 -13.00 -14.80
N CYS A 124 -25.80 -12.11 -13.82
CA CYS A 124 -26.47 -12.43 -12.57
C CYS A 124 -28.00 -12.39 -12.74
N PRO A 125 -28.76 -13.12 -11.90
CA PRO A 125 -30.18 -12.88 -11.75
C PRO A 125 -30.48 -11.41 -11.44
N PRO A 126 -31.56 -10.81 -11.95
CA PRO A 126 -31.85 -9.37 -11.77
C PRO A 126 -31.87 -8.91 -10.30
N GLU A 127 -32.35 -9.76 -9.39
CA GLU A 127 -32.35 -9.50 -7.95
C GLU A 127 -30.95 -9.50 -7.32
N GLU A 128 -30.00 -10.27 -7.87
CA GLU A 128 -28.60 -10.26 -7.42
C GLU A 128 -27.84 -9.08 -8.01
N GLU A 129 -28.04 -8.79 -9.31
CA GLU A 129 -27.46 -7.62 -9.97
C GLU A 129 -27.85 -6.32 -9.26
N GLN A 130 -29.11 -6.21 -8.83
CA GLN A 130 -29.63 -5.06 -8.07
C GLN A 130 -28.91 -4.83 -6.73
N ARG A 131 -28.33 -5.88 -6.13
CA ARG A 131 -27.60 -5.79 -4.85
C ARG A 131 -26.14 -5.39 -5.02
N ILE A 132 -25.59 -5.43 -6.23
CA ILE A 132 -24.23 -4.97 -6.49
C ILE A 132 -24.24 -3.44 -6.49
N THR A 133 -23.44 -2.85 -5.61
CA THR A 133 -23.34 -1.40 -5.43
C THR A 133 -21.96 -0.92 -5.85
N ILE A 134 -21.83 0.38 -6.07
CA ILE A 134 -20.54 1.00 -6.35
C ILE A 134 -19.55 0.77 -5.19
N ARG A 135 -20.03 0.79 -3.93
CA ARG A 135 -19.22 0.43 -2.75
C ARG A 135 -18.62 -0.96 -2.91
N HIS A 136 -19.41 -1.95 -3.32
CA HIS A 136 -18.91 -3.31 -3.54
C HIS A 136 -17.78 -3.36 -4.58
N GLN A 137 -17.86 -2.55 -5.65
CA GLN A 137 -16.82 -2.48 -6.67
C GLN A 137 -15.53 -1.83 -6.15
N ILE A 138 -15.63 -0.68 -5.47
CA ILE A 138 -14.44 0.02 -4.95
C ILE A 138 -13.83 -0.66 -3.72
N SER A 139 -14.56 -1.54 -3.03
CA SER A 139 -14.04 -2.37 -1.93
C SER A 139 -13.61 -3.78 -2.35
N MET A 140 -13.64 -4.11 -3.65
CA MET A 140 -13.32 -5.45 -4.19
C MET A 140 -14.18 -6.57 -3.58
N ALA A 141 -15.46 -6.27 -3.31
CA ALA A 141 -16.41 -7.17 -2.64
C ALA A 141 -17.70 -7.36 -3.46
N THR A 142 -17.61 -7.40 -4.78
CA THR A 142 -18.78 -7.55 -5.67
C THR A 142 -19.43 -8.92 -5.59
N GLY A 143 -18.70 -9.96 -5.15
CA GLY A 143 -19.17 -11.35 -5.23
C GLY A 143 -19.08 -11.96 -6.63
N LEU A 144 -18.58 -11.21 -7.62
CA LEU A 144 -18.37 -11.70 -8.99
C LEU A 144 -17.18 -12.66 -9.08
N ASP A 145 -17.20 -13.53 -10.08
CA ASP A 145 -16.18 -14.53 -10.36
C ASP A 145 -14.92 -13.92 -11.00
N ASP A 146 -13.89 -13.67 -10.19
CA ASP A 146 -12.59 -13.18 -10.65
C ASP A 146 -11.77 -14.23 -11.41
N SER A 147 -12.22 -15.49 -11.52
CA SER A 147 -11.54 -16.50 -12.35
C SER A 147 -11.77 -16.30 -13.85
N VAL A 148 -12.77 -15.51 -14.23
CA VAL A 148 -13.02 -15.12 -15.64
C VAL A 148 -11.92 -14.17 -16.15
N GLU A 149 -11.42 -13.30 -15.28
CA GLU A 149 -10.25 -12.45 -15.53
C GLU A 149 -9.27 -12.59 -14.35
N PRO A 150 -8.46 -13.67 -14.31
CA PRO A 150 -7.55 -13.89 -13.19
C PRO A 150 -6.57 -12.72 -13.05
N PRO A 151 -6.16 -12.34 -11.83
CA PRO A 151 -5.28 -11.20 -11.63
C PRO A 151 -3.99 -11.27 -12.44
N GLY A 152 -3.72 -10.21 -13.22
CA GLY A 152 -2.59 -10.14 -14.14
C GLY A 152 -2.92 -10.57 -15.57
N SER A 153 -4.17 -10.98 -15.85
CA SER A 153 -4.65 -11.21 -17.21
C SER A 153 -4.52 -9.94 -18.08
N VAL A 154 -4.25 -10.17 -19.37
CA VAL A 154 -4.31 -9.13 -20.42
C VAL A 154 -5.71 -9.00 -21.03
N ILE A 155 -6.62 -9.92 -20.68
CA ILE A 155 -8.00 -9.92 -21.14
C ILE A 155 -8.75 -8.85 -20.35
N ASN A 156 -9.28 -7.84 -21.04
CA ASN A 156 -10.27 -6.94 -20.47
C ASN A 156 -11.61 -7.32 -21.09
N CYS A 157 -12.47 -7.98 -20.32
CA CYS A 157 -13.82 -8.28 -20.75
C CYS A 157 -14.83 -7.44 -19.98
N PHE A 158 -15.77 -6.84 -20.71
CA PHE A 158 -16.81 -5.98 -20.17
C PHE A 158 -18.22 -6.42 -20.61
N ASP A 159 -18.31 -7.52 -21.36
CA ASP A 159 -19.60 -8.10 -21.72
C ASP A 159 -20.24 -8.74 -20.48
N PRO A 160 -21.58 -8.76 -20.36
CA PRO A 160 -22.27 -9.28 -19.18
C PRO A 160 -21.85 -10.71 -18.79
N GLU A 161 -21.55 -11.57 -19.78
CA GLU A 161 -21.11 -12.97 -19.57
C GLU A 161 -19.77 -13.09 -18.83
N CYS A 162 -19.04 -11.98 -18.71
CA CYS A 162 -17.79 -11.89 -17.97
C CYS A 162 -17.96 -11.48 -16.51
N PHE A 163 -19.15 -10.99 -16.13
CA PHE A 163 -19.49 -10.64 -14.76
C PHE A 163 -20.45 -11.69 -14.20
N ARG A 164 -19.92 -12.89 -13.95
CA ARG A 164 -20.69 -14.02 -13.41
C ARG A 164 -20.81 -13.91 -11.91
N CYS A 165 -22.01 -14.11 -11.38
CA CYS A 165 -22.23 -14.20 -9.93
C CYS A 165 -21.62 -15.49 -9.37
N LEU A 166 -20.82 -15.35 -8.31
CA LEU A 166 -20.18 -16.48 -7.61
C LEU A 166 -20.53 -16.51 -6.12
N ALA A 167 -20.72 -15.35 -5.50
CA ALA A 167 -21.09 -15.18 -4.11
C ALA A 167 -21.97 -13.95 -3.94
N GLU A 168 -22.65 -13.83 -2.80
CA GLU A 168 -23.44 -12.65 -2.52
C GLU A 168 -22.55 -11.39 -2.42
N PRO A 169 -22.99 -10.24 -2.94
CA PRO A 169 -22.24 -8.99 -2.79
C PRO A 169 -21.94 -8.68 -1.32
N GLY A 170 -20.70 -8.28 -1.04
CA GLY A 170 -20.22 -8.00 0.31
C GLY A 170 -19.76 -9.22 1.12
N THR A 171 -19.96 -10.45 0.63
CA THR A 171 -19.62 -11.70 1.36
C THR A 171 -18.34 -12.39 0.89
N ARG A 172 -17.74 -11.89 -0.21
CA ARG A 172 -16.49 -12.40 -0.77
C ARG A 172 -15.59 -11.25 -1.21
N TRP A 173 -14.34 -11.23 -0.74
CA TRP A 173 -13.31 -10.30 -1.24
C TRP A 173 -12.52 -10.97 -2.37
N ALA A 174 -12.45 -10.31 -3.52
CA ALA A 174 -11.67 -10.76 -4.66
C ALA A 174 -11.21 -9.58 -5.51
N TYR A 175 -9.92 -9.56 -5.79
CA TYR A 175 -9.32 -8.50 -6.60
C TYR A 175 -9.70 -8.68 -8.08
N HIS A 176 -10.65 -7.88 -8.56
CA HIS A 176 -11.24 -8.03 -9.88
C HIS A 176 -11.05 -6.77 -10.73
N ASN A 177 -10.25 -6.87 -11.79
CA ASN A 177 -9.90 -5.70 -12.60
C ASN A 177 -11.09 -5.14 -13.38
N SER A 178 -11.79 -5.95 -14.18
CA SER A 178 -12.96 -5.49 -14.95
C SER A 178 -14.08 -4.93 -14.07
N ALA A 179 -14.38 -5.55 -12.94
CA ALA A 179 -15.42 -5.07 -12.03
C ALA A 179 -15.09 -3.69 -11.44
N TYR A 180 -13.81 -3.39 -11.21
CA TYR A 180 -13.36 -2.04 -10.89
C TYR A 180 -13.40 -1.11 -12.11
N ARG A 181 -12.93 -1.55 -13.28
CA ARG A 181 -12.79 -0.68 -14.45
C ARG A 181 -14.12 -0.08 -14.89
N ILE A 182 -15.21 -0.85 -14.81
CA ILE A 182 -16.55 -0.38 -15.18
C ILE A 182 -17.10 0.68 -14.22
N VAL A 183 -16.51 0.85 -13.01
CA VAL A 183 -16.79 2.01 -12.14
C VAL A 183 -16.40 3.33 -12.81
N GLN A 184 -15.44 3.30 -13.73
CA GLN A 184 -15.09 4.49 -14.52
C GLN A 184 -16.21 4.86 -15.51
N ASP A 185 -16.98 3.89 -15.98
CA ASP A 185 -18.11 4.11 -16.88
C ASP A 185 -19.34 4.58 -16.08
N VAL A 186 -19.53 4.02 -14.88
CA VAL A 186 -20.49 4.55 -13.88
C VAL A 186 -20.23 6.03 -13.63
N LEU A 187 -18.98 6.43 -13.40
CA LEU A 187 -18.60 7.83 -13.21
C LEU A 187 -19.00 8.69 -14.42
N GLU A 188 -18.69 8.24 -15.64
CA GLU A 188 -19.00 8.99 -16.86
C GLU A 188 -20.50 9.16 -17.07
N THR A 189 -21.29 8.11 -16.85
CA THR A 189 -22.75 8.18 -16.91
C THR A 189 -23.31 9.10 -15.83
N ALA A 190 -22.86 8.94 -14.58
CA ALA A 190 -23.32 9.72 -13.44
C ALA A 190 -23.05 11.22 -13.58
N ALA A 191 -21.81 11.58 -13.97
CA ALA A 191 -21.39 12.97 -14.12
C ALA A 191 -21.80 13.58 -15.46
N GLY A 192 -22.22 12.77 -16.44
CA GLY A 192 -22.57 13.21 -17.80
C GLY A 192 -21.38 13.75 -18.60
N VAL A 193 -20.14 13.47 -18.18
CA VAL A 193 -18.91 13.94 -18.81
C VAL A 193 -17.84 12.85 -18.79
N ASN A 194 -16.90 12.90 -19.73
CA ASN A 194 -15.79 11.93 -19.78
C ASN A 194 -14.91 11.99 -18.51
N LYS A 195 -14.39 10.84 -18.07
CA LYS A 195 -13.56 10.71 -16.86
C LYS A 195 -12.31 11.58 -16.87
N ASN A 196 -11.72 11.82 -18.04
CA ASN A 196 -10.59 12.75 -18.17
C ASN A 196 -11.00 14.17 -17.82
N ILE A 197 -12.14 14.63 -18.34
CA ILE A 197 -12.68 15.95 -18.06
C ILE A 197 -12.99 16.05 -16.57
N TYR A 198 -13.73 15.09 -16.02
CA TYR A 198 -14.13 15.09 -14.61
C TYR A 198 -12.91 15.08 -13.66
N THR A 199 -11.96 14.16 -13.87
CA THR A 199 -10.75 14.07 -13.04
C THR A 199 -9.92 15.35 -13.11
N ARG A 200 -9.77 15.92 -14.31
CA ARG A 200 -9.04 17.18 -14.54
C ARG A 200 -9.69 18.34 -13.80
N THR A 201 -10.98 18.55 -14.00
CA THR A 201 -11.69 19.72 -13.46
C THR A 201 -11.85 19.64 -11.95
N ARG A 202 -12.16 18.45 -11.41
CA ARG A 202 -12.45 18.30 -9.98
C ARG A 202 -11.20 18.14 -9.13
N LEU A 203 -10.18 17.46 -9.63
CA LEU A 203 -8.96 17.19 -8.85
C LEU A 203 -7.73 17.83 -9.48
N GLY A 204 -7.46 17.55 -10.75
CA GLY A 204 -6.22 17.94 -11.43
C GLY A 204 -5.90 19.43 -11.30
N ASN A 205 -6.85 20.29 -11.69
CA ASN A 205 -6.71 21.75 -11.62
C ASN A 205 -6.52 22.27 -10.19
N SER A 206 -7.14 21.61 -9.20
CA SER A 206 -7.10 22.02 -7.80
C SER A 206 -5.73 21.80 -7.16
N ILE A 207 -5.02 20.74 -7.58
CA ILE A 207 -3.73 20.35 -7.00
C ILE A 207 -2.53 20.56 -7.94
N GLY A 208 -2.78 21.04 -9.17
CA GLY A 208 -1.75 21.19 -10.21
C GLY A 208 -1.26 19.86 -10.79
N MET A 209 -2.11 18.83 -10.77
CA MET A 209 -1.83 17.50 -11.31
C MET A 209 -2.31 17.42 -12.76
N ASP A 210 -1.41 17.04 -13.66
CA ASP A 210 -1.71 16.80 -15.08
C ASP A 210 -1.48 15.31 -15.44
N GLY A 211 -2.38 14.77 -16.25
CA GLY A 211 -2.38 13.37 -16.66
C GLY A 211 -3.70 13.00 -17.35
N PHE A 212 -3.78 11.75 -17.80
CA PHE A 212 -4.96 11.27 -18.53
C PHE A 212 -5.19 9.78 -18.33
N TRP A 213 -6.47 9.40 -18.36
CA TRP A 213 -6.96 8.04 -18.48
C TRP A 213 -6.93 7.60 -19.95
N PHE A 214 -6.22 6.52 -20.23
CA PHE A 214 -6.22 5.82 -21.51
C PHE A 214 -6.37 4.32 -21.25
N ASN A 215 -7.37 3.69 -21.89
CA ASN A 215 -7.71 2.28 -21.67
C ASN A 215 -7.81 1.91 -20.18
N TYR A 216 -8.54 2.72 -19.40
CA TYR A 216 -8.76 2.59 -17.94
C TYR A 216 -7.51 2.72 -17.06
N ILE A 217 -6.35 3.06 -17.63
CA ILE A 217 -5.08 3.26 -16.94
C ILE A 217 -4.75 4.74 -16.94
N TYR A 218 -4.33 5.27 -15.79
CA TYR A 218 -3.90 6.66 -15.68
C TYR A 218 -2.42 6.80 -16.05
N PHE A 219 -2.09 7.88 -16.75
CA PHE A 219 -0.74 8.27 -17.16
C PHE A 219 -0.45 9.68 -16.65
N SER A 220 0.74 9.89 -16.08
CA SER A 220 1.19 11.21 -15.64
C SER A 220 2.71 11.27 -15.50
N ARG A 221 3.25 12.46 -15.18
CA ARG A 221 4.65 12.57 -14.72
C ARG A 221 4.74 12.12 -13.27
N ALA A 222 5.95 11.79 -12.81
CA ALA A 222 6.18 11.35 -11.43
C ALA A 222 5.79 12.42 -10.39
N ARG A 223 5.98 13.70 -10.73
CA ARG A 223 5.56 14.83 -9.88
C ARG A 223 4.05 14.95 -9.73
N ASP A 224 3.26 14.62 -10.75
CA ASP A 224 1.80 14.60 -10.69
C ASP A 224 1.31 13.48 -9.76
N MET A 225 1.98 12.32 -9.83
CA MET A 225 1.76 11.19 -8.92
C MET A 225 2.10 11.55 -7.46
N ALA A 226 3.17 12.31 -7.24
CA ALA A 226 3.54 12.84 -5.93
C ALA A 226 2.55 13.90 -5.40
N ARG A 227 2.00 14.76 -6.27
CA ARG A 227 0.92 15.70 -5.91
C ARG A 227 -0.31 14.96 -5.41
N PHE A 228 -0.71 13.89 -6.09
CA PHE A 228 -1.82 13.06 -5.62
C PHE A 228 -1.51 12.41 -4.26
N GLY A 229 -0.31 11.87 -4.06
CA GLY A 229 0.10 11.36 -2.74
C GLY A 229 0.06 12.43 -1.64
N LEU A 230 0.51 13.66 -1.94
CA LEU A 230 0.45 14.79 -1.01
C LEU A 230 -0.99 15.23 -0.70
N PHE A 231 -1.88 15.22 -1.69
CA PHE A 231 -3.30 15.47 -1.49
C PHE A 231 -3.94 14.47 -0.50
N ILE A 232 -3.54 13.20 -0.59
CA ILE A 232 -3.98 12.15 0.34
C ILE A 232 -3.34 12.34 1.72
N LEU A 233 -2.05 12.66 1.79
CA LEU A 233 -1.37 13.02 3.06
C LEU A 233 -2.08 14.19 3.77
N ALA A 234 -2.50 15.18 2.99
CA ALA A 234 -3.25 16.36 3.42
C ALA A 234 -4.75 16.10 3.63
N ARG A 235 -5.18 14.84 3.64
CA ARG A 235 -6.54 14.41 3.96
C ARG A 235 -7.64 15.07 3.13
N GLY A 236 -7.43 15.19 1.82
CA GLY A 236 -8.42 15.78 0.93
C GLY A 236 -8.34 17.31 0.81
N THR A 237 -7.33 17.93 1.43
CA THR A 237 -7.11 19.39 1.36
C THR A 237 -5.89 19.74 0.51
N TRP A 238 -5.90 20.94 -0.07
CA TRP A 238 -4.79 21.50 -0.81
C TRP A 238 -4.70 23.00 -0.54
N ASP A 239 -3.60 23.45 0.06
CA ASP A 239 -3.33 24.87 0.33
C ASP A 239 -4.50 25.60 1.03
N GLY A 240 -5.00 25.00 2.12
CA GLY A 240 -6.12 25.52 2.90
C GLY A 240 -7.51 25.32 2.28
N GLN A 241 -7.60 24.81 1.06
CA GLN A 241 -8.86 24.49 0.40
C GLN A 241 -9.22 23.01 0.59
N ALA A 242 -10.40 22.71 1.13
CA ALA A 242 -10.94 21.35 1.12
C ALA A 242 -11.44 21.03 -0.30
N ILE A 243 -10.80 20.07 -0.97
CA ILE A 243 -11.19 19.63 -2.33
C ILE A 243 -12.11 18.41 -2.25
N LEU A 244 -11.82 17.50 -1.31
CA LEU A 244 -12.73 16.45 -0.86
C LEU A 244 -13.09 16.78 0.60
N SER A 245 -14.26 17.37 0.80
CA SER A 245 -14.76 17.84 2.10
C SER A 245 -15.50 16.75 2.90
N ASP A 246 -15.97 15.69 2.23
CA ASP A 246 -16.58 14.51 2.84
C ASP A 246 -15.52 13.70 3.61
N THR A 247 -15.29 14.12 4.84
CA THR A 247 -14.36 13.45 5.76
C THR A 247 -14.80 12.03 6.11
N ALA A 248 -16.10 11.72 6.05
CA ALA A 248 -16.58 10.36 6.31
C ALA A 248 -16.19 9.43 5.17
N TYR A 249 -16.40 9.84 3.91
CA TYR A 249 -15.91 9.11 2.75
C TYR A 249 -14.39 8.98 2.78
N PHE A 250 -13.66 10.08 2.99
CA PHE A 250 -12.18 10.03 3.04
C PHE A 250 -11.70 9.03 4.08
N ASN A 251 -12.26 9.08 5.30
CA ASN A 251 -11.88 8.14 6.36
C ASN A 251 -12.22 6.70 6.00
N ALA A 252 -13.38 6.43 5.39
CA ALA A 252 -13.74 5.09 4.94
C ALA A 252 -12.85 4.58 3.80
N MET A 253 -12.43 5.46 2.89
CA MET A 253 -11.55 5.14 1.76
C MET A 253 -10.19 4.62 2.22
N VAL A 254 -9.61 5.22 3.26
CA VAL A 254 -8.27 4.88 3.77
C VAL A 254 -8.30 4.02 5.04
N ASN A 255 -9.44 3.40 5.36
CA ASN A 255 -9.58 2.41 6.43
C ASN A 255 -10.20 1.12 5.91
N SER A 256 -10.18 0.07 6.73
CA SER A 256 -10.69 -1.26 6.37
C SER A 256 -12.15 -1.15 5.94
N SER A 257 -12.43 -1.46 4.67
CA SER A 257 -13.77 -1.28 4.10
C SER A 257 -14.69 -2.49 4.30
N GLN A 258 -14.12 -3.64 4.66
CA GLN A 258 -14.81 -4.91 4.87
C GLN A 258 -13.94 -5.87 5.72
N PRO A 259 -14.52 -6.89 6.38
CA PRO A 259 -13.80 -7.72 7.35
C PRO A 259 -12.94 -8.86 6.76
N MET A 260 -13.20 -9.30 5.54
CA MET A 260 -12.53 -10.43 4.87
C MET A 260 -11.08 -10.12 4.50
N ASN A 261 -10.80 -8.89 4.06
CA ASN A 261 -9.44 -8.38 3.84
C ASN A 261 -9.27 -7.02 4.53
N PRO A 262 -8.93 -7.00 5.85
CA PRO A 262 -8.86 -5.76 6.60
C PRO A 262 -7.75 -4.83 6.09
N SER A 263 -6.78 -5.34 5.32
CA SER A 263 -5.73 -4.57 4.65
C SER A 263 -6.17 -3.88 3.34
N TYR A 264 -7.48 -3.71 3.12
CA TYR A 264 -8.02 -3.04 1.93
C TYR A 264 -9.12 -2.02 2.30
N GLY A 265 -9.06 -0.85 1.67
CA GLY A 265 -10.06 0.22 1.76
C GLY A 265 -10.81 0.42 0.44
N TYR A 266 -11.24 1.65 0.13
CA TYR A 266 -11.81 1.95 -1.18
C TYR A 266 -10.70 2.14 -2.21
N LEU A 267 -10.27 1.03 -2.82
CA LEU A 267 -9.18 0.96 -3.79
C LEU A 267 -7.79 1.36 -3.24
N TRP A 268 -7.61 1.27 -1.92
CA TRP A 268 -6.34 1.51 -1.22
C TRP A 268 -5.87 0.26 -0.49
N TRP A 269 -4.57 -0.01 -0.55
CA TRP A 269 -3.92 -1.01 0.29
C TRP A 269 -3.53 -0.39 1.63
N LEU A 270 -3.79 -1.08 2.73
CA LEU A 270 -3.62 -0.58 4.09
C LEU A 270 -2.59 -1.44 4.82
N ASN A 271 -1.59 -0.80 5.42
CA ASN A 271 -0.63 -1.50 6.27
C ASN A 271 -1.13 -1.60 7.73
N GLY A 272 -0.37 -2.30 8.58
CA GLY A 272 -0.60 -2.32 10.02
C GLY A 272 -1.84 -3.09 10.50
N LYS A 273 -2.53 -3.81 9.60
CA LYS A 273 -3.71 -4.61 9.96
C LYS A 273 -3.30 -6.00 10.41
N ALA A 274 -4.25 -6.70 11.05
CA ALA A 274 -4.02 -8.02 11.62
C ALA A 274 -3.84 -9.13 10.56
N SER A 275 -4.37 -8.92 9.35
CA SER A 275 -4.26 -9.87 8.25
C SER A 275 -4.43 -9.18 6.89
N TYR A 276 -4.04 -9.85 5.82
CA TYR A 276 -4.24 -9.40 4.45
C TYR A 276 -4.53 -10.57 3.51
N MET A 277 -5.24 -10.28 2.41
CA MET A 277 -5.38 -11.18 1.26
C MET A 277 -4.63 -10.61 0.07
N LEU A 278 -4.05 -11.49 -0.75
CA LEU A 278 -3.40 -11.11 -2.01
C LEU A 278 -4.32 -11.37 -3.21
N PRO A 279 -4.14 -10.65 -4.33
CA PRO A 279 -4.94 -10.87 -5.53
C PRO A 279 -4.88 -12.34 -5.99
N GLY A 280 -6.05 -12.90 -6.30
CA GLY A 280 -6.19 -14.26 -6.85
C GLY A 280 -6.17 -15.36 -5.79
N LEU A 281 -6.03 -15.01 -4.51
CA LEU A 281 -6.10 -15.93 -3.39
C LEU A 281 -7.40 -15.73 -2.62
N GLN A 282 -7.90 -16.82 -2.02
CA GLN A 282 -9.11 -16.84 -1.20
C GLN A 282 -8.83 -17.23 0.25
N PHE A 283 -7.59 -17.05 0.68
CA PHE A 283 -7.16 -17.22 2.07
C PHE A 283 -6.34 -16.00 2.51
N SER A 284 -6.28 -15.78 3.82
CA SER A 284 -5.57 -14.65 4.43
C SER A 284 -4.20 -15.06 4.97
N PHE A 285 -3.29 -14.09 5.00
CA PHE A 285 -2.04 -14.14 5.73
C PHE A 285 -2.16 -13.31 7.00
N ASP A 286 -1.56 -13.78 8.09
CA ASP A 286 -1.51 -13.02 9.34
C ASP A 286 -0.40 -11.96 9.30
N GLY A 287 -0.65 -10.82 9.93
CA GLY A 287 0.29 -9.71 10.03
C GLY A 287 0.03 -8.58 9.04
N SER A 288 0.99 -7.65 8.98
CA SER A 288 0.95 -6.46 8.14
C SER A 288 1.38 -6.77 6.70
N LEU A 289 0.80 -6.05 5.73
CA LEU A 289 1.10 -6.20 4.31
C LEU A 289 2.58 -5.89 3.99
N ILE A 290 3.14 -4.86 4.61
CA ILE A 290 4.53 -4.43 4.47
C ILE A 290 5.12 -4.29 5.88
N PRO A 291 5.61 -5.39 6.50
CA PRO A 291 6.07 -5.38 7.89
C PRO A 291 7.19 -4.38 8.21
N GLU A 292 8.04 -4.06 7.23
CA GLU A 292 9.14 -3.11 7.39
C GLU A 292 8.68 -1.64 7.33
N ALA A 293 7.43 -1.39 6.97
CA ALA A 293 6.86 -0.06 6.87
C ALA A 293 6.02 0.31 8.12
N PRO A 294 5.85 1.62 8.40
CA PRO A 294 4.97 2.08 9.47
C PRO A 294 3.53 1.56 9.36
N ALA A 295 2.90 1.31 10.50
CA ALA A 295 1.57 0.71 10.56
C ALA A 295 0.46 1.57 9.94
N ASP A 296 0.63 2.90 9.89
CA ASP A 296 -0.32 3.82 9.29
C ASP A 296 -0.03 4.11 7.80
N LEU A 297 0.90 3.37 7.18
CA LEU A 297 1.12 3.43 5.75
C LEU A 297 -0.14 3.01 4.98
N ILE A 298 -0.52 3.81 4.00
CA ILE A 298 -1.49 3.46 2.97
C ILE A 298 -0.81 3.54 1.60
N ALA A 299 -1.22 2.66 0.68
CA ALA A 299 -0.54 2.52 -0.60
C ALA A 299 -1.46 2.34 -1.80
N ALA A 300 -1.06 2.98 -2.90
CA ALA A 300 -1.52 2.67 -4.25
C ALA A 300 -0.48 1.73 -4.89
N LEU A 301 -0.86 0.47 -5.11
CA LEU A 301 0.04 -0.56 -5.62
C LEU A 301 -0.35 -0.95 -7.06
N GLY A 302 0.58 -0.74 -7.99
CA GLY A 302 0.46 -1.08 -9.40
C GLY A 302 1.38 -2.23 -9.81
N LYS A 303 1.05 -2.85 -10.96
CA LYS A 303 1.95 -3.76 -11.68
C LYS A 303 3.27 -3.05 -11.98
N ASP A 304 4.36 -3.81 -12.09
CA ASP A 304 5.70 -3.28 -12.40
C ASP A 304 6.21 -2.29 -11.33
N ASP A 305 5.67 -2.44 -10.12
CA ASP A 305 5.93 -1.62 -8.94
C ASP A 305 5.70 -0.12 -9.18
N GLN A 306 4.59 0.25 -9.83
CA GLN A 306 4.09 1.62 -9.73
C GLN A 306 3.57 1.83 -8.31
N LYS A 307 4.14 2.78 -7.57
CA LYS A 307 3.86 2.91 -6.13
C LYS A 307 3.60 4.35 -5.74
N ILE A 308 2.56 4.55 -4.94
CA ILE A 308 2.40 5.72 -4.09
C ILE A 308 2.26 5.17 -2.68
N TYR A 309 3.17 5.54 -1.80
CA TYR A 309 3.03 5.28 -0.37
C TYR A 309 2.81 6.60 0.34
N VAL A 310 1.88 6.61 1.28
CA VAL A 310 1.59 7.76 2.13
C VAL A 310 1.69 7.30 3.57
N VAL A 311 2.52 7.98 4.37
CA VAL A 311 2.71 7.68 5.79
C VAL A 311 2.42 8.95 6.61
N PRO A 312 1.18 9.10 7.11
CA PRO A 312 0.77 10.28 7.87
C PRO A 312 1.67 10.58 9.06
N SER A 313 2.00 9.58 9.88
CA SER A 313 2.82 9.71 11.09
C SER A 313 4.22 10.25 10.83
N LEU A 314 4.75 10.03 9.63
CA LEU A 314 6.06 10.51 9.21
C LEU A 314 5.99 11.71 8.27
N GLY A 315 4.80 12.13 7.82
CA GLY A 315 4.68 13.17 6.80
C GLY A 315 5.32 12.79 5.46
N LEU A 316 5.39 11.49 5.16
CA LEU A 316 6.08 11.01 3.97
C LEU A 316 5.12 10.68 2.84
N VAL A 317 5.52 11.06 1.63
CA VAL A 317 4.98 10.51 0.39
C VAL A 317 6.14 9.95 -0.41
N VAL A 318 6.06 8.68 -0.79
CA VAL A 318 7.10 8.01 -1.59
C VAL A 318 6.47 7.55 -2.90
N VAL A 319 7.05 7.95 -4.02
CA VAL A 319 6.55 7.61 -5.36
C VAL A 319 7.62 6.89 -6.14
N ARG A 320 7.20 5.83 -6.84
CA ARG A 320 8.01 5.14 -7.83
C ARG A 320 7.23 4.95 -9.13
N GLN A 321 7.87 5.29 -10.24
CA GLN A 321 7.52 4.84 -11.57
C GLN A 321 8.68 4.00 -12.13
N GLY A 322 8.39 2.92 -12.85
CA GLY A 322 9.45 2.05 -13.38
C GLY A 322 8.95 0.83 -14.13
N GLU A 323 9.88 -0.02 -14.55
CA GLU A 323 9.58 -1.41 -14.95
C GLU A 323 9.54 -2.31 -13.70
N SER A 324 9.25 -3.60 -13.87
CA SER A 324 9.23 -4.56 -12.74
C SER A 324 10.51 -4.52 -11.90
N ALA A 325 10.38 -4.36 -10.58
CA ALA A 325 11.51 -4.36 -9.64
C ALA A 325 12.04 -5.76 -9.30
N GLY A 326 11.43 -6.82 -9.85
CA GLY A 326 11.81 -8.21 -9.60
C GLY A 326 10.79 -9.22 -10.12
N GLY A 327 10.78 -10.41 -9.51
CA GLY A 327 9.83 -11.47 -9.87
C GLY A 327 8.37 -11.00 -9.72
N VAL A 328 7.55 -11.32 -10.74
CA VAL A 328 6.18 -10.84 -10.90
C VAL A 328 5.27 -11.50 -9.86
N ALA A 329 5.04 -10.84 -8.72
CA ALA A 329 4.00 -11.22 -7.77
C ALA A 329 3.01 -10.05 -7.61
N PRO A 330 1.69 -10.24 -7.84
CA PRO A 330 0.70 -9.20 -7.66
C PRO A 330 0.66 -8.71 -6.19
N ALA A 331 0.79 -7.40 -5.99
CA ALA A 331 0.64 -6.69 -4.71
C ALA A 331 1.61 -7.05 -3.56
N ALA A 332 2.37 -8.14 -3.64
CA ALA A 332 3.42 -8.50 -2.69
C ALA A 332 4.74 -8.72 -3.42
N SER A 333 5.47 -7.64 -3.69
CA SER A 333 6.83 -7.75 -4.22
C SER A 333 7.82 -7.67 -3.06
N SER A 334 8.93 -8.42 -3.16
CA SER A 334 10.04 -8.29 -2.19
C SER A 334 10.63 -6.86 -2.17
N PHE A 335 10.31 -6.05 -3.19
CA PHE A 335 10.70 -4.66 -3.30
C PHE A 335 10.11 -3.81 -2.18
N ASP A 336 8.83 -3.99 -1.82
CA ASP A 336 8.17 -3.16 -0.78
C ASP A 336 8.93 -3.21 0.55
N ASN A 337 9.22 -4.41 1.05
CA ASN A 337 9.93 -4.57 2.33
C ASN A 337 11.38 -4.10 2.26
N GLN A 338 12.11 -4.40 1.17
CA GLN A 338 13.49 -3.93 1.01
C GLN A 338 13.57 -2.40 0.91
N LEU A 339 12.61 -1.77 0.22
CA LEU A 339 12.54 -0.31 0.12
C LEU A 339 12.29 0.30 1.51
N TRP A 340 11.28 -0.20 2.23
CA TRP A 340 10.91 0.36 3.52
C TRP A 340 11.96 0.12 4.59
N GLN A 341 12.62 -1.04 4.59
CA GLN A 341 13.78 -1.28 5.46
C GLN A 341 14.86 -0.21 5.28
N ARG A 342 15.16 0.17 4.03
CA ARG A 342 16.15 1.21 3.72
C ARG A 342 15.68 2.60 4.11
N ILE A 343 14.42 2.94 3.84
CA ILE A 343 13.82 4.23 4.23
C ILE A 343 13.84 4.40 5.75
N MET A 344 13.50 3.34 6.49
CA MET A 344 13.47 3.36 7.95
C MET A 344 14.88 3.38 8.58
N ASP A 345 15.93 3.07 7.81
CA ASP A 345 17.33 3.13 8.25
C ASP A 345 18.05 4.43 7.84
N LEU A 346 17.37 5.41 7.23
CA LEU A 346 18.06 6.61 6.72
C LEU A 346 18.71 7.49 7.81
N GLU A 347 18.27 7.40 9.06
CA GLU A 347 18.81 8.22 10.15
C GLU A 347 20.31 7.95 10.42
N CYS A 348 21.04 9.01 10.71
CA CYS A 348 22.42 8.91 11.16
C CYS A 348 22.51 8.44 12.62
N VAL A 349 23.31 7.40 12.85
CA VAL A 349 23.72 7.02 14.20
C VAL A 349 24.89 7.93 14.62
N THR A 350 24.62 8.89 15.49
CA THR A 350 25.71 9.64 16.14
C THR A 350 26.43 8.74 17.15
N ALA A 351 27.75 8.89 17.30
CA ALA A 351 28.61 8.03 18.14
C ALA A 351 28.14 7.89 19.60
N THR A 352 27.29 8.80 20.09
CA THR A 352 26.64 8.76 21.40
C THR A 352 25.44 7.81 21.50
N GLN A 353 24.86 7.36 20.39
CA GLN A 353 23.75 6.38 20.36
C GLN A 353 24.20 4.92 20.16
N ALA A 354 25.49 4.69 19.86
CA ALA A 354 26.04 3.33 19.69
C ALA A 354 26.05 2.49 20.98
N ALA A 355 25.74 3.08 22.15
CA ALA A 355 25.68 2.39 23.44
C ALA A 355 24.28 1.83 23.82
N GLY A 356 23.32 1.87 22.89
CA GLY A 356 21.97 1.33 23.12
C GLY A 356 21.37 0.73 21.85
N SER A 357 22.05 -0.24 21.24
CA SER A 357 21.61 -0.86 19.99
C SER A 357 20.28 -1.60 20.16
N ARG A 358 19.20 -1.12 19.52
CA ARG A 358 18.07 -1.97 19.12
C ARG A 358 18.60 -2.97 18.08
N LEU A 359 18.66 -4.25 18.46
CA LEU A 359 18.92 -5.33 17.51
C LEU A 359 17.73 -5.44 16.52
N PRO A 360 17.97 -5.71 15.22
CA PRO A 360 16.92 -6.01 14.25
C PRO A 360 16.05 -7.20 14.68
N SER A 361 14.82 -7.29 14.16
CA SER A 361 13.78 -8.22 14.61
C SER A 361 14.23 -9.69 14.56
N LEU A 362 14.91 -10.11 13.48
CA LEU A 362 15.57 -11.40 13.31
C LEU A 362 16.57 -11.39 12.12
N GLU A 363 17.82 -11.79 12.34
CA GLU A 363 18.83 -12.05 11.29
C GLU A 363 19.20 -13.53 11.28
N VAL A 364 19.36 -14.10 10.07
CA VAL A 364 19.78 -15.48 9.86
C VAL A 364 20.89 -15.55 8.82
N PHE A 365 22.08 -16.04 9.19
CA PHE A 365 23.24 -16.14 8.31
C PHE A 365 24.07 -17.40 8.59
N PRO A 366 24.68 -18.06 7.59
CA PRO A 366 24.60 -17.76 6.16
C PRO A 366 23.28 -18.19 5.52
N ASN A 367 22.90 -17.51 4.44
CA ASN A 367 21.75 -17.86 3.59
C ASN A 367 22.15 -17.64 2.11
N PRO A 368 22.45 -18.69 1.31
CA PRO A 368 22.17 -20.11 1.57
C PRO A 368 22.93 -20.70 2.75
N ALA A 369 22.22 -21.48 3.56
CA ALA A 369 22.72 -22.18 4.72
C ALA A 369 23.33 -23.53 4.32
N GLY A 370 24.52 -23.81 4.84
CA GLY A 370 25.08 -25.15 4.88
C GLY A 370 24.49 -25.94 6.05
N GLU A 371 25.35 -26.57 6.85
CA GLU A 371 24.89 -27.29 8.04
C GLU A 371 24.66 -26.39 9.27
N MET A 372 25.16 -25.16 9.26
CA MET A 372 25.13 -24.26 10.41
C MET A 372 24.43 -22.94 10.06
N LEU A 373 23.62 -22.46 11.00
CA LEU A 373 22.96 -21.16 10.99
C LEU A 373 23.33 -20.37 12.23
N ARG A 374 23.58 -19.08 12.05
CA ARG A 374 23.65 -18.07 13.11
C ARG A 374 22.37 -17.27 13.08
N ILE A 375 21.79 -17.12 14.26
CA ILE A 375 20.54 -16.42 14.48
C ILE A 375 20.82 -15.26 15.42
N ALA A 376 20.40 -14.05 15.06
CA ALA A 376 20.35 -12.91 15.97
C ALA A 376 18.91 -12.39 16.00
N ALA A 377 18.35 -12.11 17.16
CA ALA A 377 16.98 -11.64 17.32
C ALA A 377 16.93 -10.41 18.22
N SER A 378 15.87 -9.62 18.08
CA SER A 378 15.62 -8.44 18.93
C SER A 378 15.36 -8.79 20.41
N HIS A 379 14.95 -10.03 20.69
CA HIS A 379 14.55 -10.51 22.02
C HIS A 379 15.09 -11.93 22.27
N PRO A 380 15.22 -12.36 23.55
CA PRO A 380 15.71 -13.68 23.89
C PRO A 380 14.93 -14.81 23.19
N ILE A 381 15.67 -15.72 22.55
CA ILE A 381 15.13 -16.83 21.78
C ILE A 381 14.65 -17.93 22.73
N ARG A 382 13.36 -18.26 22.70
CA ARG A 382 12.75 -19.34 23.50
C ARG A 382 12.63 -20.65 22.73
N GLN A 383 12.30 -20.57 21.46
CA GLN A 383 12.12 -21.75 20.61
C GLN A 383 12.43 -21.44 19.16
N LEU A 384 12.91 -22.44 18.43
CA LEU A 384 13.13 -22.37 16.99
C LEU A 384 12.36 -23.51 16.30
N ARG A 385 11.79 -23.23 15.14
CA ARG A 385 11.12 -24.22 14.29
C ARG A 385 11.56 -24.03 12.85
N VAL A 386 11.90 -25.13 12.19
CA VAL A 386 12.16 -25.14 10.74
C VAL A 386 10.92 -25.71 10.08
N LEU A 387 10.37 -24.98 9.13
CA LEU A 387 9.19 -25.34 8.35
C LEU A 387 9.60 -25.56 6.89
N ASP A 388 9.00 -26.54 6.22
CA ASP A 388 9.12 -26.68 4.77
C ASP A 388 8.27 -25.63 4.02
N SER A 389 8.36 -25.61 2.69
CA SER A 389 7.60 -24.69 1.83
C SER A 389 6.07 -24.89 1.90
N GLY A 390 5.60 -25.99 2.46
CA GLY A 390 4.18 -26.26 2.72
C GLY A 390 3.73 -25.85 4.12
N GLY A 391 4.60 -25.24 4.92
CA GLY A 391 4.28 -24.80 6.29
C GLY A 391 4.28 -25.93 7.33
N ARG A 392 4.73 -27.13 6.99
CA ARG A 392 4.85 -28.23 7.95
C ARG A 392 6.15 -28.10 8.73
N VAL A 393 6.07 -28.22 10.05
CA VAL A 393 7.25 -28.22 10.93
C VAL A 393 8.08 -29.48 10.69
N VAL A 394 9.27 -29.31 10.10
CA VAL A 394 10.23 -30.39 9.85
C VAL A 394 11.26 -30.52 10.96
N ARG A 395 11.47 -29.48 11.77
CA ARG A 395 12.34 -29.53 12.96
C ARG A 395 11.92 -28.55 14.04
N LYS A 396 12.11 -28.93 15.31
CA LYS A 396 11.96 -28.05 16.48
C LYS A 396 13.25 -28.09 17.29
N LEU A 397 13.70 -26.93 17.76
CA LEU A 397 14.92 -26.79 18.55
C LEU A 397 14.65 -25.87 19.74
N ALA A 398 15.37 -26.10 20.84
CA ALA A 398 15.30 -25.26 22.02
C ALA A 398 15.99 -23.91 21.76
N GLY A 399 15.42 -22.84 22.32
CA GLY A 399 16.08 -21.54 22.35
C GLY A 399 17.15 -21.45 23.43
N SER A 400 18.13 -20.57 23.24
CA SER A 400 19.22 -20.33 24.20
C SER A 400 18.86 -19.37 25.33
N ALA A 401 17.66 -18.78 25.32
CA ALA A 401 17.28 -17.64 26.16
C ALA A 401 18.23 -16.43 26.04
N THR A 402 18.91 -16.32 24.90
CA THR A 402 19.72 -15.15 24.55
C THR A 402 19.30 -14.62 23.18
N VAL A 403 19.75 -13.41 22.84
CA VAL A 403 19.45 -12.75 21.56
C VAL A 403 20.26 -13.30 20.39
N ARG A 404 21.21 -14.22 20.62
CA ARG A 404 22.02 -14.85 19.58
C ARG A 404 22.11 -16.36 19.79
N GLN A 405 21.95 -17.14 18.73
CA GLN A 405 22.06 -18.59 18.82
C GLN A 405 22.65 -19.17 17.54
N GLU A 406 23.66 -20.03 17.69
CA GLU A 406 24.11 -20.89 16.61
C GLU A 406 23.38 -22.22 16.64
N VAL A 407 23.03 -22.72 15.46
CA VAL A 407 22.18 -23.89 15.27
C VAL A 407 22.72 -24.74 14.14
N THR A 408 22.86 -26.03 14.38
CA THR A 408 23.17 -26.99 13.32
C THR A 408 21.89 -27.66 12.81
N LEU A 409 21.76 -27.81 11.50
CA LEU A 409 20.61 -28.37 10.79
C LEU A 409 20.96 -29.71 10.08
N PRO A 410 21.42 -30.74 10.81
CA PRO A 410 21.92 -31.96 10.17
C PRO A 410 20.82 -32.72 9.42
N GLY A 411 21.11 -33.15 8.19
CA GLY A 411 20.22 -34.03 7.42
C GLY A 411 18.99 -33.37 6.78
N LEU A 412 18.87 -32.03 6.80
CA LEU A 412 17.89 -31.32 5.98
C LEU A 412 18.25 -31.43 4.49
N ALA A 413 17.27 -31.72 3.64
CA ALA A 413 17.48 -31.79 2.20
C ALA A 413 17.77 -30.39 1.64
N ALA A 414 18.43 -30.31 0.48
CA ALA A 414 18.57 -29.03 -0.20
C ALA A 414 17.19 -28.52 -0.62
N GLY A 415 16.89 -27.25 -0.34
CA GLY A 415 15.56 -26.70 -0.58
C GLY A 415 15.24 -25.44 0.20
N LEU A 416 14.01 -24.96 0.00
CA LEU A 416 13.48 -23.77 0.66
C LEU A 416 12.81 -24.13 1.99
N TYR A 417 13.19 -23.44 3.05
CA TYR A 417 12.63 -23.57 4.39
C TYR A 417 12.31 -22.20 4.99
N PHE A 418 11.52 -22.20 6.05
CA PHE A 418 11.29 -21.03 6.91
C PHE A 418 11.77 -21.34 8.32
N LEU A 419 12.63 -20.48 8.87
CA LEU A 419 13.05 -20.54 10.26
C LEU A 419 12.16 -19.61 11.08
N GLN A 420 11.24 -20.21 11.83
CA GLN A 420 10.40 -19.51 12.80
C GLN A 420 11.10 -19.47 14.16
N VAL A 421 11.26 -18.28 14.72
CA VAL A 421 11.89 -18.00 16.01
C VAL A 421 10.85 -17.42 16.96
N VAL A 422 10.58 -18.15 18.03
CA VAL A 422 9.73 -17.70 19.14
C VAL A 422 10.61 -16.97 20.13
N THR A 423 10.37 -15.68 20.29
CA THR A 423 11.05 -14.82 21.26
C THR A 423 10.10 -14.46 22.41
N GLU A 424 10.58 -13.75 23.42
CA GLU A 424 9.72 -13.24 24.50
C GLU A 424 8.70 -12.20 24.02
N ALA A 425 8.98 -11.50 22.92
CA ALA A 425 8.10 -10.48 22.34
C ALA A 425 7.12 -11.02 21.30
N GLY A 426 7.24 -12.30 20.91
CA GLY A 426 6.39 -12.91 19.89
C GLY A 426 7.15 -13.81 18.93
N VAL A 427 6.47 -14.23 17.86
CA VAL A 427 6.99 -15.16 16.86
C VAL A 427 7.37 -14.39 15.60
N VAL A 428 8.61 -14.56 15.17
CA VAL A 428 9.17 -13.98 13.92
C VAL A 428 9.65 -15.12 13.04
N ALA A 429 9.67 -14.96 11.71
CA ALA A 429 10.12 -16.01 10.81
C ALA A 429 10.93 -15.45 9.65
N GLU A 430 12.00 -16.14 9.28
CA GLU A 430 12.89 -15.75 8.20
C GLU A 430 13.04 -16.88 7.17
N ARG A 431 13.18 -16.51 5.90
CA ARG A 431 13.36 -17.48 4.81
C ARG A 431 14.78 -18.03 4.83
N VAL A 432 14.94 -19.35 4.84
CA VAL A 432 16.25 -20.01 4.80
C VAL A 432 16.32 -20.95 3.61
N VAL A 433 17.32 -20.74 2.75
CA VAL A 433 17.65 -21.66 1.66
C VAL A 433 18.72 -22.60 2.17
N VAL A 434 18.46 -23.91 2.23
CA VAL A 434 19.49 -24.89 2.53
C VAL A 434 20.11 -25.34 1.22
N GLY A 435 21.34 -24.92 0.95
CA GLY A 435 22.12 -25.31 -0.21
C GLY A 435 23.23 -26.23 0.25
N ARG A 436 23.19 -27.51 -0.12
CA ARG A 436 24.32 -28.42 0.11
C ARG A 436 25.38 -28.22 -0.95
#